data_AF-A0A9Q3JPA4-F1
#
_entry.id   AF-A0A9Q3JPA4-F1
#
_cell.length_a   1.000
_cell.length_b   1.000
_cell.length_c   1.000
_cell.angle_alpha   90.00
_cell.angle_beta   90.00
_cell.angle_gamma   90.00
#
_symmetry.space_group_name_H-M   'P 1'
#
loop_
_entity.id
_entity.type
_entity.pdbx_description
1 polymer ?
#
loop_
_entity_poly.entity_id
_entity_poly.type
_entity_poly.pdbx_seq_one_letter_code
_entity_poly.pdbx_strand_id
1 'polypeptide(L)'
;MIGTTWVFKTKRDSENQILDYNARLCAQGFSQTLGVDFSKTFAPTGKLHSLRTLISRSSSKNLSFEQLDIKSSFFNALLEEDVYLSILQGLDRDNKTILKLKKEIYGLNQAPLEWCQRLSTWLKRIGFKISRVDPCVFYQVGSNPIRLLLHVDNIGVFGKNLEEFKICIESEFSTKILGKADLILGIKIFYHPNTITLSQSHYIDSLLDLYGMTNCKSVATPLVPNLCYEVRDFSMIIYGREGRYPSL
;
A
#
# COMPACT_ATOMS: atom_id res chain seq x y z
N MET A 1 -18.32 6.41 19.78
CA MET A 1 -19.02 5.64 18.72
C MET A 1 -18.47 6.10 17.39
N ILE A 2 -17.99 5.17 16.58
CA ILE A 2 -17.37 5.46 15.29
C ILE A 2 -18.37 5.15 14.17
N GLY A 3 -18.49 6.05 13.20
CA GLY A 3 -19.34 5.81 12.04
C GLY A 3 -18.74 4.80 11.06
N THR A 4 -19.52 4.33 10.10
CA THR A 4 -19.05 3.41 9.06
C THR A 4 -19.39 3.92 7.67
N THR A 5 -18.62 3.50 6.68
CA THR A 5 -18.86 3.84 5.27
C THR A 5 -18.49 2.67 4.36
N TRP A 6 -19.15 2.59 3.21
CA TRP A 6 -18.85 1.61 2.18
C TRP A 6 -17.86 2.20 1.17
N VAL A 7 -16.76 1.50 0.93
CA VAL A 7 -15.78 1.82 -0.11
C VAL A 7 -15.90 0.83 -1.25
N PHE A 8 -16.30 1.33 -2.42
CA PHE A 8 -16.41 0.56 -3.65
C PHE A 8 -15.17 0.78 -4.51
N LYS A 9 -14.57 -0.31 -5.02
CA LYS A 9 -13.37 -0.27 -5.87
C LYS A 9 -13.46 -1.32 -6.97
N THR A 10 -13.38 -0.87 -8.21
CA THR A 10 -13.16 -1.75 -9.36
C THR A 10 -11.68 -2.09 -9.47
N LYS A 11 -11.33 -3.37 -9.46
CA LYS A 11 -9.98 -3.84 -9.79
C LYS A 11 -9.87 -4.01 -11.31
N ARG A 12 -8.74 -3.57 -11.86
CA ARG A 12 -8.41 -3.70 -13.27
C ARG A 12 -7.04 -4.35 -13.44
N ASP A 13 -6.83 -5.00 -14.57
CA ASP A 13 -5.53 -5.60 -14.93
C ASP A 13 -4.58 -4.58 -15.58
N SER A 14 -3.45 -5.07 -16.08
CA SER A 14 -2.42 -4.28 -16.75
C SER A 14 -2.82 -3.79 -18.15
N GLU A 15 -3.95 -4.25 -18.68
CA GLU A 15 -4.60 -3.87 -19.94
C GLU A 15 -5.88 -3.04 -19.71
N ASN A 16 -6.09 -2.58 -18.46
CA ASN A 16 -7.22 -1.78 -18.02
C ASN A 16 -8.60 -2.50 -18.09
N GLN A 17 -8.62 -3.82 -18.24
CA GLN A 17 -9.86 -4.61 -18.21
C GLN A 17 -10.33 -4.84 -16.79
N ILE A 18 -11.64 -4.93 -16.58
CA ILE A 18 -12.22 -5.12 -15.25
C ILE A 18 -12.00 -6.56 -14.80
N LEU A 19 -11.30 -6.72 -13.68
CA LEU A 19 -11.06 -8.00 -13.03
C LEU A 19 -12.11 -8.34 -11.98
N ASP A 20 -12.55 -7.34 -11.20
CA ASP A 20 -13.37 -7.58 -10.02
C ASP A 20 -14.02 -6.28 -9.50
N TYR A 21 -15.15 -6.40 -8.80
CA TYR A 21 -15.82 -5.31 -8.08
C TYR A 21 -15.76 -5.59 -6.59
N ASN A 22 -15.00 -4.77 -5.87
CA ASN A 22 -14.81 -4.92 -4.43
C ASN A 22 -15.66 -3.90 -3.67
N ALA A 23 -16.42 -4.35 -2.69
CA ALA A 23 -17.02 -3.51 -1.67
C ALA A 23 -16.34 -3.81 -0.32
N ARG A 24 -15.98 -2.78 0.43
CA ARG A 24 -15.43 -2.91 1.78
C ARG A 24 -16.20 -2.03 2.74
N LEU A 25 -16.51 -2.58 3.91
CA LEU A 25 -16.96 -1.78 5.03
C LEU A 25 -15.74 -1.20 5.75
N CYS A 26 -15.72 0.11 5.91
CA CYS A 26 -14.65 0.81 6.60
C CYS A 26 -15.20 1.58 7.80
N ALA A 27 -14.44 1.58 8.90
CA ALA A 27 -14.62 2.52 9.99
C ALA A 27 -14.25 3.94 9.53
N GLN A 28 -14.94 4.93 10.07
CA GLN A 28 -14.57 6.33 9.93
C GLN A 28 -13.49 6.70 10.95
N GLY A 29 -12.26 6.20 10.81
CA GLY A 29 -11.18 6.42 11.79
C GLY A 29 -10.83 7.88 12.07
N PHE A 30 -11.18 8.80 11.18
CA PHE A 30 -11.08 10.24 11.45
C PHE A 30 -11.97 10.70 12.62
N SER A 31 -12.97 9.91 13.02
CA SER A 31 -13.80 10.16 14.20
C SER A 31 -13.28 9.48 15.46
N GLN A 32 -12.13 8.78 15.40
CA GLN A 32 -11.49 8.19 16.58
C GLN A 32 -10.71 9.24 17.37
N THR A 33 -10.68 9.07 18.69
CA THR A 33 -9.96 9.95 19.63
C THR A 33 -8.69 9.26 20.11
N LEU A 34 -7.53 9.89 19.89
CA LEU A 34 -6.24 9.43 20.40
C LEU A 34 -6.26 9.37 21.93
N GLY A 35 -5.77 8.27 22.51
CA GLY A 35 -5.78 8.02 23.95
C GLY A 35 -7.09 7.44 24.49
N VAL A 36 -8.12 7.31 23.64
CA VAL A 36 -9.39 6.64 23.98
C VAL A 36 -9.60 5.43 23.07
N ASP A 37 -9.67 5.67 21.76
CA ASP A 37 -9.98 4.63 20.77
C ASP A 37 -8.73 3.95 20.19
N PHE A 38 -7.57 4.58 20.32
CA PHE A 38 -6.27 4.05 19.90
C PHE A 38 -5.13 4.82 20.57
N SER A 39 -3.94 4.21 20.67
CA SER A 39 -2.77 4.82 21.31
C SER A 39 -1.65 5.26 20.35
N LYS A 40 -1.67 4.81 19.09
CA LYS A 40 -0.62 5.07 18.08
C LYS A 40 -1.23 5.31 16.69
N THR A 41 -0.70 6.29 15.95
CA THR A 41 -1.17 6.65 14.59
C THR A 41 -0.26 6.17 13.46
N PHE A 42 0.96 5.72 13.76
CA PHE A 42 1.97 5.51 12.73
C PHE A 42 1.90 4.10 12.15
N ALA A 43 1.36 4.00 10.94
CA ALA A 43 1.45 2.81 10.10
C ALA A 43 2.73 2.85 9.24
N PRO A 44 3.67 1.89 9.38
CA PRO A 44 4.82 1.85 8.51
C PRO A 44 4.39 1.46 7.09
N THR A 45 4.77 2.28 6.12
CA THR A 45 4.50 2.06 4.69
C THR A 45 5.84 1.79 3.99
N GLY A 46 5.92 0.68 3.26
CA GLY A 46 7.15 0.30 2.55
C GLY A 46 7.59 1.40 1.59
N LYS A 47 8.86 1.82 1.71
CA LYS A 47 9.39 2.95 0.95
C LYS A 47 9.64 2.56 -0.50
N LEU A 48 9.35 3.49 -1.42
CA LEU A 48 9.60 3.29 -2.84
C LEU A 48 11.10 3.09 -3.15
N HIS A 49 12.01 3.76 -2.43
CA HIS A 49 13.44 3.53 -2.58
C HIS A 49 13.87 2.11 -2.18
N SER A 50 13.25 1.54 -1.14
CA SER A 50 13.48 0.15 -0.74
C SER A 50 13.02 -0.82 -1.82
N LEU A 51 11.82 -0.59 -2.39
CA LEU A 51 11.32 -1.37 -3.52
C LEU A 51 12.30 -1.34 -4.70
N ARG A 52 12.71 -0.15 -5.15
CA ARG A 52 13.65 0.02 -6.26
C ARG A 52 14.99 -0.66 -6.00
N THR A 53 15.50 -0.56 -4.77
CA THR A 53 16.74 -1.22 -4.35
C THR A 53 16.63 -2.75 -4.41
N LEU A 54 15.52 -3.31 -3.94
CA LEU A 54 15.28 -4.75 -3.98
C LEU A 54 15.13 -5.25 -5.42
N ILE A 55 14.40 -4.54 -6.27
CA ILE A 55 14.27 -4.86 -7.70
C ILE A 55 15.64 -4.80 -8.41
N SER A 56 16.41 -3.74 -8.18
CA SER A 56 17.76 -3.60 -8.75
C SER A 56 18.67 -4.77 -8.36
N ARG A 57 18.64 -5.16 -7.08
CA ARG A 57 19.37 -6.33 -6.58
C ARG A 57 18.88 -7.63 -7.22
N SER A 58 17.57 -7.79 -7.40
CA SER A 58 17.02 -8.99 -8.06
C SER A 58 17.50 -9.10 -9.50
N SER A 59 17.54 -7.98 -10.23
CA SER A 59 18.13 -7.93 -11.58
C SER A 59 19.61 -8.33 -11.55
N SER A 60 20.40 -7.78 -10.62
CA SER A 60 21.86 -8.03 -10.58
C SER A 60 22.23 -9.46 -10.15
N LYS A 61 21.36 -10.12 -9.38
CA LYS A 61 21.62 -11.45 -8.81
C LYS A 61 20.76 -12.55 -9.41
N ASN A 62 20.00 -12.24 -10.46
CA ASN A 62 19.03 -13.12 -11.10
C ASN A 62 18.11 -13.80 -10.07
N LEU A 63 17.48 -12.98 -9.21
CA LEU A 63 16.52 -13.43 -8.21
C LEU A 63 15.10 -13.34 -8.77
N SER A 64 14.27 -14.30 -8.45
CA SER A 64 12.82 -14.21 -8.62
C SER A 64 12.28 -13.06 -7.78
N PHE A 65 11.26 -12.41 -8.34
CA PHE A 65 10.52 -11.34 -7.68
C PHE A 65 9.03 -11.59 -7.91
N GLU A 66 8.36 -11.96 -6.83
CA GLU A 66 6.95 -12.33 -6.81
C GLU A 66 6.16 -11.43 -5.87
N GLN A 67 4.85 -11.32 -6.11
CA GLN A 67 3.93 -10.58 -5.25
C GLN A 67 2.94 -11.52 -4.56
N LEU A 68 2.71 -11.24 -3.29
CA LEU A 68 1.66 -11.86 -2.48
C LEU A 68 0.66 -10.78 -2.05
N ASP A 69 -0.62 -11.14 -2.08
CA ASP A 69 -1.73 -10.33 -1.60
C ASP A 69 -2.37 -11.02 -0.39
N ILE A 70 -2.28 -10.43 0.80
CA ILE A 70 -2.87 -10.99 2.02
C ILE A 70 -4.35 -10.61 2.06
N LYS A 71 -5.21 -11.61 1.95
CA LYS A 71 -6.66 -11.39 2.02
C LYS A 71 -7.02 -10.93 3.42
N SER A 72 -7.69 -9.78 3.47
CA SER A 72 -8.19 -9.20 4.71
C SER A 72 -7.11 -9.13 5.79
N SER A 73 -5.93 -8.64 5.42
CA SER A 73 -4.76 -8.40 6.27
C SER A 73 -5.12 -7.93 7.68
N PHE A 74 -5.99 -6.93 7.82
CA PHE A 74 -6.39 -6.36 9.10
C PHE A 74 -7.17 -7.34 9.98
N PHE A 75 -7.96 -8.27 9.42
CA PHE A 75 -8.62 -9.31 10.22
C PHE A 75 -7.66 -10.33 10.85
N ASN A 76 -6.38 -10.30 10.48
CA ASN A 76 -5.34 -11.13 11.09
C ASN A 76 -4.72 -10.45 12.32
N ALA A 77 -4.92 -9.15 12.50
CA ALA A 77 -4.51 -8.41 13.69
C ALA A 77 -5.54 -8.56 14.82
N LEU A 78 -5.05 -8.58 16.06
CA LEU A 78 -5.90 -8.48 17.24
C LEU A 78 -6.26 -7.02 17.45
N LEU A 79 -7.53 -6.79 17.80
CA LEU A 79 -8.00 -5.49 18.26
C LEU A 79 -7.91 -5.50 19.79
N GLU A 80 -6.97 -4.75 20.36
CA GLU A 80 -6.79 -4.67 21.81
C GLU A 80 -7.80 -3.71 22.45
N GLU A 81 -8.15 -2.64 21.75
CA GLU A 81 -9.08 -1.63 22.22
C GLU A 81 -10.56 -1.99 22.02
N ASP A 82 -11.40 -1.53 22.94
CA ASP A 82 -12.84 -1.71 22.87
C ASP A 82 -13.47 -0.72 21.88
N VAL A 83 -13.57 -1.11 20.61
CA VAL A 83 -14.10 -0.25 19.55
C VAL A 83 -15.57 -0.56 19.24
N TYR A 84 -16.40 0.50 19.27
CA TYR A 84 -17.84 0.44 19.01
C TYR A 84 -18.22 1.24 17.76
N LEU A 85 -18.92 0.60 16.83
CA LEU A 85 -19.45 1.18 15.60
C LEU A 85 -20.94 1.50 15.74
N SER A 86 -21.37 2.57 15.06
CA SER A 86 -22.78 2.79 14.78
C SER A 86 -23.32 1.71 13.83
N ILE A 87 -24.64 1.53 13.79
CA ILE A 87 -25.28 0.67 12.79
C ILE A 87 -24.83 1.06 11.37
N LEU A 88 -24.72 0.06 10.50
CA LEU A 88 -24.24 0.24 9.13
C LEU A 88 -25.26 1.01 8.29
N GLN A 89 -24.79 1.91 7.44
CA GLN A 89 -25.64 2.50 6.40
C GLN A 89 -26.22 1.38 5.52
N GLY A 90 -27.55 1.37 5.38
CA GLY A 90 -28.30 0.38 4.59
C GLY A 90 -28.87 -0.79 5.37
N LEU A 91 -28.68 -0.87 6.69
CA LEU A 91 -29.38 -1.83 7.55
C LEU A 91 -30.60 -1.15 8.21
N ASP A 92 -31.78 -1.69 7.97
CA ASP A 92 -33.03 -1.21 8.58
C ASP A 92 -33.17 -1.81 9.99
N ARG A 93 -32.56 -1.14 10.97
CA ARG A 93 -32.51 -1.52 12.39
C ARG A 93 -32.70 -0.26 13.23
N ASP A 94 -33.19 -0.40 14.45
CA ASP A 94 -33.32 0.72 15.39
C ASP A 94 -31.95 1.40 15.59
N ASN A 95 -31.92 2.72 15.46
CA ASN A 95 -30.74 3.60 15.62
C ASN A 95 -30.06 3.48 16.99
N LYS A 96 -30.67 2.75 17.94
CA LYS A 96 -30.10 2.43 19.26
C LYS A 96 -29.15 1.23 19.25
N THR A 97 -29.09 0.46 18.18
CA THR A 97 -28.22 -0.73 18.10
C THR A 97 -26.78 -0.31 17.80
N ILE A 98 -25.84 -0.78 18.63
CA ILE A 98 -24.41 -0.54 18.47
C ILE A 98 -23.68 -1.86 18.21
N LEU A 99 -22.59 -1.83 17.45
CA LEU A 99 -21.79 -3.01 17.11
C LEU A 99 -20.44 -2.93 17.82
N LYS A 100 -20.07 -3.98 18.56
CA LYS A 100 -18.71 -4.13 19.11
C LYS A 100 -17.83 -4.87 18.10
N LEU A 101 -16.72 -4.27 17.70
CA LEU A 101 -15.76 -4.94 16.83
C LEU A 101 -15.00 -6.02 17.59
N LYS A 102 -14.80 -7.17 16.94
CA LYS A 102 -13.98 -8.29 17.46
C LYS A 102 -12.61 -8.38 16.78
N LYS A 103 -12.46 -7.69 15.64
CA LYS A 103 -11.27 -7.70 14.79
C LYS A 103 -11.12 -6.32 14.16
N GLU A 104 -9.88 -5.97 13.85
CA GLU A 104 -9.54 -4.75 13.13
C GLU A 104 -10.17 -4.71 11.75
N ILE A 105 -10.70 -3.56 11.34
CA ILE A 105 -11.29 -3.35 10.01
C ILE A 105 -10.60 -2.18 9.30
N TYR A 106 -10.80 -2.06 8.00
CA TYR A 106 -10.28 -0.92 7.24
C TYR A 106 -10.80 0.40 7.80
N GLY A 107 -9.95 1.42 7.76
CA GLY A 107 -10.29 2.76 8.21
C GLY A 107 -10.15 2.99 9.71
N LEU A 108 -9.83 1.96 10.53
CA LEU A 108 -9.32 2.19 11.88
C LEU A 108 -7.87 2.69 11.81
N ASN A 109 -7.52 3.66 12.66
CA ASN A 109 -6.21 4.31 12.65
C ASN A 109 -5.08 3.36 13.03
N GLN A 110 -5.35 2.38 13.91
CA GLN A 110 -4.37 1.42 14.40
C GLN A 110 -4.21 0.17 13.51
N ALA A 111 -5.22 -0.17 12.69
CA ALA A 111 -5.27 -1.42 11.93
C ALA A 111 -4.00 -1.74 11.11
N PRO A 112 -3.40 -0.79 10.36
CA PRO A 112 -2.22 -1.11 9.56
C PRO A 112 -0.96 -1.32 10.42
N LEU A 113 -0.85 -0.62 11.55
CA LEU A 113 0.25 -0.81 12.48
C LEU A 113 0.17 -2.19 13.14
N GLU A 114 -1.00 -2.58 13.63
CA GLU A 114 -1.20 -3.87 14.28
C GLU A 114 -1.01 -5.04 13.31
N TRP A 115 -1.45 -4.90 12.07
CA TRP A 115 -1.14 -5.85 11.01
C TRP A 115 0.38 -5.99 10.79
N CYS A 116 1.10 -4.86 10.67
CA CYS A 116 2.55 -4.89 10.53
C CYS A 116 3.23 -5.58 11.71
N GLN A 117 2.77 -5.35 12.95
CA GLN A 117 3.28 -6.02 14.14
C GLN A 117 3.01 -7.52 14.12
N ARG A 118 1.79 -7.95 13.79
CA ARG A 118 1.41 -9.36 13.68
C ARG A 118 2.27 -10.11 12.66
N LEU A 119 2.46 -9.54 11.48
CA LEU A 119 3.30 -10.11 10.45
C LEU A 119 4.77 -10.13 10.89
N SER A 120 5.26 -9.04 11.49
CA SER A 120 6.64 -8.95 11.98
C SER A 120 6.98 -10.00 13.03
N THR A 121 6.07 -10.24 13.97
CA THR A 121 6.25 -11.26 15.02
C THR A 121 6.32 -12.66 14.43
N TRP A 122 5.44 -12.96 13.48
CA TRP A 122 5.47 -14.24 12.77
C TRP A 122 6.75 -14.42 11.94
N LEU A 123 7.14 -13.40 11.16
CA LEU A 123 8.35 -13.42 10.35
C LEU A 123 9.61 -13.64 11.20
N LYS A 124 9.70 -13.01 12.38
CA LYS A 124 10.80 -13.24 13.33
C LYS A 124 10.85 -14.70 13.80
N ARG A 125 9.69 -15.30 14.09
CA ARG A 125 9.60 -16.70 14.53
C ARG A 125 10.15 -17.67 13.49
N ILE A 126 9.94 -17.39 12.20
CA ILE A 126 10.49 -18.20 11.09
C ILE A 126 11.89 -17.74 10.62
N GLY A 127 12.56 -16.88 11.38
CA GLY A 127 13.98 -16.55 11.19
C GLY A 127 14.28 -15.28 10.38
N PHE A 128 13.27 -14.47 10.03
CA PHE A 128 13.50 -13.17 9.39
C PHE A 128 13.94 -12.10 10.41
N LYS A 129 14.74 -11.16 9.92
CA LYS A 129 15.16 -9.95 10.61
C LYS A 129 14.52 -8.73 9.96
N ILE A 130 14.30 -7.68 10.74
CA ILE A 130 13.79 -6.40 10.24
C ILE A 130 14.97 -5.51 9.88
N SER A 131 14.90 -4.82 8.74
CA SER A 131 15.90 -3.83 8.33
C SER A 131 15.88 -2.61 9.24
N ARG A 132 17.06 -2.07 9.56
CA ARG A 132 17.21 -0.82 10.33
C ARG A 132 16.87 0.44 9.51
N VAL A 133 16.88 0.34 8.19
CA VAL A 133 16.67 1.49 7.27
C VAL A 133 15.19 1.67 6.90
N ASP A 134 14.48 0.55 6.81
CA ASP A 134 13.06 0.51 6.47
C ASP A 134 12.38 -0.62 7.29
N PRO A 135 11.49 -0.28 8.24
CA PRO A 135 10.83 -1.28 9.09
C PRO A 135 9.88 -2.19 8.32
N CYS A 136 9.54 -1.86 7.07
CA CYS A 136 8.76 -2.70 6.18
C CYS A 136 9.62 -3.69 5.37
N VAL A 137 10.95 -3.62 5.47
CA VAL A 137 11.84 -4.56 4.80
C VAL A 137 12.28 -5.65 5.76
N PHE A 138 11.98 -6.89 5.39
CA PHE A 138 12.39 -8.08 6.15
C PHE A 138 13.43 -8.86 5.35
N TYR A 139 14.32 -9.54 6.07
CA TYR A 139 15.36 -10.32 5.44
C TYR A 139 15.77 -11.56 6.22
N GLN A 140 15.99 -12.64 5.49
CA GLN A 140 16.60 -13.86 6.01
C GLN A 140 17.96 -14.08 5.36
N VAL A 141 18.93 -14.55 6.14
CA VAL A 141 20.28 -14.88 5.65
C VAL A 141 20.49 -16.38 5.81
N GLY A 142 21.17 -17.00 4.86
CA GLY A 142 21.39 -18.45 4.84
C GLY A 142 21.75 -18.91 3.43
N SER A 143 21.61 -20.22 3.19
CA SER A 143 21.80 -20.84 1.87
C SER A 143 20.81 -20.31 0.83
N ASN A 144 19.58 -20.02 1.23
CA ASN A 144 18.53 -19.44 0.39
C ASN A 144 18.06 -18.08 0.96
N PRO A 145 18.76 -16.97 0.67
CA PRO A 145 18.42 -15.67 1.23
C PRO A 145 17.16 -15.09 0.59
N ILE A 146 16.16 -14.78 1.43
CA ILE A 146 14.89 -14.14 1.02
C ILE A 146 14.85 -12.70 1.56
N ARG A 147 14.27 -11.78 0.78
CA ARG A 147 13.92 -10.41 1.20
C ARG A 147 12.44 -10.19 0.96
N LEU A 148 11.81 -9.45 1.86
CA LEU A 148 10.41 -9.06 1.75
C LEU A 148 10.30 -7.54 1.85
N LEU A 149 9.35 -6.98 1.11
CA LEU A 149 8.86 -5.61 1.32
C LEU A 149 7.37 -5.68 1.61
N LEU A 150 6.98 -5.28 2.82
CA LEU A 150 5.58 -5.08 3.18
C LEU A 150 5.12 -3.70 2.72
N HIS A 151 3.98 -3.63 2.07
CA HIS A 151 3.31 -2.38 1.78
C HIS A 151 1.81 -2.55 1.98
N VAL A 152 1.35 -2.17 3.17
CA VAL A 152 -0.04 -2.35 3.62
C VAL A 152 -0.41 -3.85 3.52
N ASP A 153 -1.22 -4.22 2.52
CA ASP A 153 -1.72 -5.59 2.35
C ASP A 153 -0.90 -6.43 1.34
N ASN A 154 -0.01 -5.78 0.59
CA ASN A 154 0.83 -6.42 -0.41
C ASN A 154 2.21 -6.74 0.14
N ILE A 155 2.76 -7.88 -0.24
CA ILE A 155 4.12 -8.29 0.10
C ILE A 155 4.88 -8.56 -1.20
N GLY A 156 5.96 -7.81 -1.44
CA GLY A 156 6.94 -8.15 -2.47
C GLY A 156 7.96 -9.15 -1.92
N VAL A 157 8.16 -10.27 -2.61
CA VAL A 157 9.05 -11.37 -2.20
C VAL A 157 10.19 -11.51 -3.19
N PHE A 158 11.43 -11.51 -2.70
CA PHE A 158 12.63 -11.54 -3.53
C PHE A 158 13.57 -12.64 -3.07
N GLY A 159 13.95 -13.56 -3.95
CA GLY A 159 14.80 -14.71 -3.62
C GLY A 159 15.00 -15.65 -4.81
N LYS A 160 15.82 -16.69 -4.65
CA LYS A 160 16.04 -17.68 -5.73
C LYS A 160 14.97 -18.78 -5.71
N ASN A 161 14.77 -19.41 -4.55
CA ASN A 161 13.74 -20.41 -4.35
C ASN A 161 12.74 -19.86 -3.32
N LEU A 162 11.49 -19.64 -3.73
CA LEU A 162 10.46 -19.04 -2.89
C LEU A 162 9.41 -20.04 -2.43
N GLU A 163 9.50 -21.31 -2.86
CA GLU A 163 8.40 -22.27 -2.71
C GLU A 163 8.12 -22.63 -1.26
N GLU A 164 9.16 -22.96 -0.50
CA GLU A 164 9.05 -23.26 0.93
C GLU A 164 8.47 -22.08 1.73
N PHE A 165 8.87 -20.85 1.38
CA PHE A 165 8.35 -19.65 2.02
C PHE A 165 6.87 -19.42 1.68
N LYS A 166 6.47 -19.64 0.42
CA LYS A 166 5.07 -19.52 -0.01
C LYS A 166 4.15 -20.51 0.72
N ILE A 167 4.56 -21.78 0.80
CA ILE A 167 3.85 -22.80 1.57
C ILE A 167 3.74 -22.38 3.05
N CYS A 168 4.83 -21.88 3.62
CA CYS A 168 4.86 -21.45 5.02
C CYS A 168 3.92 -20.26 5.29
N ILE A 169 3.93 -19.23 4.44
CA ILE A 169 3.07 -18.05 4.64
C ILE A 169 1.59 -18.36 4.37
N GLU A 170 1.28 -19.22 3.40
CA GLU A 170 -0.09 -19.68 3.14
C GLU A 170 -0.66 -20.52 4.30
N SER A 171 0.19 -21.26 5.03
CA SER A 171 -0.24 -22.01 6.21
C SER A 171 -0.63 -21.12 7.40
N GLU A 172 -0.12 -19.89 7.45
CA GLU A 172 -0.41 -18.94 8.53
C GLU A 172 -1.48 -17.91 8.14
N PHE A 173 -1.42 -17.40 6.91
CA PHE A 173 -2.28 -16.32 6.44
C PHE A 173 -2.98 -16.70 5.15
N SER A 174 -4.26 -16.31 5.03
CA SER A 174 -4.98 -16.44 3.76
C SER A 174 -4.33 -15.54 2.70
N THR A 175 -3.47 -16.15 1.89
CA THR A 175 -2.58 -15.45 0.97
C THR A 175 -2.96 -15.81 -0.46
N LYS A 176 -2.98 -14.82 -1.35
CA LYS A 176 -3.08 -15.02 -2.78
C LYS A 176 -1.70 -14.81 -3.39
N ILE A 177 -1.13 -15.88 -3.94
CA ILE A 177 0.10 -15.80 -4.73
C ILE A 177 -0.25 -15.20 -6.09
N LEU A 178 0.29 -14.01 -6.39
CA LEU A 178 0.11 -13.36 -7.69
C LEU A 178 1.21 -13.77 -8.69
N GLY A 179 2.27 -14.43 -8.21
CA GLY A 179 3.39 -14.87 -9.03
C GLY A 179 4.30 -13.70 -9.41
N LYS A 180 4.91 -13.79 -10.60
CA LYS A 180 5.84 -12.79 -11.12
C LYS A 180 5.16 -11.41 -11.18
N ALA A 181 5.81 -10.40 -10.64
CA ALA A 181 5.20 -9.08 -10.49
C ALA A 181 5.19 -8.29 -11.82
N ASP A 182 4.03 -8.17 -12.46
CA ASP A 182 3.84 -7.26 -13.61
C ASP A 182 3.40 -5.86 -13.19
N LEU A 183 2.76 -5.74 -12.02
CA LEU A 183 2.29 -4.49 -11.43
C LEU A 183 2.44 -4.53 -9.91
N ILE A 184 3.34 -3.73 -9.35
CA ILE A 184 3.52 -3.61 -7.90
C ILE A 184 3.34 -2.16 -7.46
N LEU A 185 2.48 -1.91 -6.46
CA LEU A 185 2.20 -0.57 -5.94
C LEU A 185 1.83 0.47 -7.01
N GLY A 186 1.13 0.05 -8.08
CA GLY A 186 0.82 0.93 -9.21
C GLY A 186 2.03 1.28 -10.09
N ILE A 187 3.06 0.42 -10.10
CA ILE A 187 4.22 0.51 -10.97
C ILE A 187 4.23 -0.73 -11.86
N LYS A 188 4.07 -0.51 -13.17
CA LYS A 188 4.18 -1.54 -14.19
C LYS A 188 5.64 -1.90 -14.39
N ILE A 189 5.92 -3.19 -14.46
CA ILE A 189 7.29 -3.72 -14.57
C ILE A 189 7.45 -4.34 -15.95
N PHE A 190 8.51 -3.93 -16.65
CA PHE A 190 8.91 -4.53 -17.91
C PHE A 190 10.25 -5.22 -17.73
N TYR A 191 10.29 -6.50 -18.08
CA TYR A 191 11.47 -7.34 -17.99
C TYR A 191 12.18 -7.41 -19.33
N HIS A 192 13.46 -7.10 -19.35
CA HIS A 192 14.35 -7.27 -20.49
C HIS A 192 15.51 -8.20 -20.10
N PRO A 193 16.29 -8.73 -21.07
CA PRO A 193 17.37 -9.68 -20.77
C PRO A 193 18.37 -9.20 -19.71
N ASN A 194 18.69 -7.90 -19.70
CA ASN A 194 19.71 -7.32 -18.81
C ASN A 194 19.19 -6.15 -17.95
N THR A 195 17.94 -5.74 -18.12
CA THR A 195 17.39 -4.55 -17.45
C THR A 195 15.95 -4.79 -17.03
N ILE A 196 15.52 -4.05 -16.00
CA ILE A 196 14.12 -3.97 -15.58
C ILE A 196 13.71 -2.50 -15.68
N THR A 197 12.65 -2.24 -16.43
CA THR A 197 12.08 -0.89 -16.59
C THR A 197 10.84 -0.78 -15.70
N LEU A 198 10.75 0.31 -14.94
CA LEU A 198 9.60 0.63 -14.08
C LEU A 198 8.83 1.79 -14.71
N SER A 199 7.52 1.62 -14.91
CA SER A 199 6.66 2.65 -15.50
C SER A 199 5.40 2.88 -14.68
N GLN A 200 5.00 4.14 -14.54
CA GLN A 200 3.70 4.53 -14.00
C GLN A 200 2.83 5.23 -15.04
N SER A 201 3.06 4.98 -16.34
CA SER A 201 2.31 5.63 -17.42
C SER A 201 0.80 5.51 -17.24
N HIS A 202 0.28 4.31 -16.94
CA HIS A 202 -1.14 4.09 -16.67
C HIS A 202 -1.72 4.98 -15.56
N TYR A 203 -0.95 5.26 -14.51
CA TYR A 203 -1.38 6.15 -13.44
C TYR A 203 -1.43 7.59 -13.93
N ILE A 204 -0.42 8.02 -14.69
CA ILE A 204 -0.39 9.35 -15.34
C ILE A 204 -1.59 9.49 -16.29
N ASP A 205 -1.83 8.50 -17.15
CA ASP A 205 -2.94 8.49 -18.10
C ASP A 205 -4.29 8.59 -17.36
N SER A 206 -4.46 7.82 -16.27
CA SER A 206 -5.68 7.89 -15.45
C SER A 206 -5.89 9.25 -14.77
N LEU A 207 -4.81 9.94 -14.40
CA LEU A 207 -4.89 11.31 -13.88
C LEU A 207 -5.25 12.29 -14.99
N LEU A 208 -4.65 12.16 -16.18
CA LEU A 208 -4.98 13.00 -17.32
C LEU A 208 -6.45 12.85 -17.71
N ASP A 209 -6.98 11.62 -17.73
CA ASP A 209 -8.40 11.37 -17.95
C ASP A 209 -9.28 12.04 -16.88
N LEU A 210 -8.96 11.84 -15.60
CA LEU A 210 -9.72 12.37 -14.47
C LEU A 210 -9.87 13.90 -14.51
N TYR A 211 -8.83 14.60 -14.97
CA TYR A 211 -8.81 16.05 -15.05
C TYR A 211 -9.11 16.60 -16.46
N GLY A 212 -9.46 15.75 -17.43
CA GLY A 212 -9.74 16.16 -18.80
C GLY A 212 -8.52 16.72 -19.56
N MET A 213 -7.32 16.26 -19.19
CA MET A 213 -6.03 16.73 -19.69
C MET A 213 -5.37 15.79 -20.70
N THR A 214 -6.10 14.85 -21.28
CA THR A 214 -5.57 13.87 -22.26
C THR A 214 -4.87 14.50 -23.46
N ASN A 215 -5.34 15.66 -23.91
CA ASN A 215 -4.76 16.41 -25.03
C ASN A 215 -3.76 17.49 -24.57
N CYS A 216 -3.31 17.46 -23.31
CA CYS A 216 -2.35 18.43 -22.81
C CYS A 216 -1.00 18.30 -23.52
N LYS A 217 -0.28 19.42 -23.63
CA LYS A 217 1.05 19.43 -24.25
C LYS A 217 2.03 18.67 -23.35
N SER A 218 2.68 17.65 -23.89
CA SER A 218 3.72 16.92 -23.17
C SER A 218 4.95 17.81 -22.94
N VAL A 219 5.54 17.65 -21.76
CA VAL A 219 6.81 18.29 -21.39
C VAL A 219 7.78 17.22 -20.93
N ALA A 220 9.03 17.32 -21.38
CA ALA A 220 10.06 16.31 -21.08
C ALA A 220 10.52 16.36 -19.62
N THR A 221 10.33 17.49 -18.95
CA THR A 221 10.75 17.71 -17.57
C THR A 221 9.51 17.89 -16.70
N PRO A 222 9.32 17.06 -15.66
CA PRO A 222 8.23 17.26 -14.72
C PRO A 222 8.42 18.59 -14.00
N LEU A 223 7.32 19.14 -13.51
CA LEU A 223 7.37 20.35 -12.70
C LEU A 223 8.21 20.13 -11.45
N VAL A 224 8.97 21.16 -11.04
CA VAL A 224 9.71 21.14 -9.77
C VAL A 224 8.71 20.88 -8.62
N PRO A 225 8.94 19.86 -7.78
CA PRO A 225 8.08 19.60 -6.62
C PRO A 225 8.02 20.83 -5.70
N ASN A 226 6.86 21.07 -5.08
CA ASN A 226 6.62 22.18 -4.15
C ASN A 226 6.66 23.59 -4.79
N LEU A 227 6.53 23.70 -6.11
CA LEU A 227 6.32 24.99 -6.75
C LEU A 227 4.91 25.50 -6.40
N CYS A 228 4.82 26.46 -5.50
CA CYS A 228 3.57 27.15 -5.20
C CYS A 228 3.26 28.14 -6.32
N TYR A 229 2.13 27.94 -6.99
CA TYR A 229 1.58 28.95 -7.89
C TYR A 229 0.68 29.88 -7.09
N GLU A 230 0.98 31.17 -7.09
CA GLU A 230 -0.05 32.16 -6.79
C GLU A 230 -0.98 32.22 -8.00
N VAL A 231 -2.27 31.94 -7.79
CA VAL A 231 -3.28 32.15 -8.81
C VAL A 231 -3.46 33.67 -8.96
N ARG A 232 -2.72 34.28 -9.89
CA ARG A 232 -2.96 35.64 -10.35
C ARG A 232 -3.60 35.58 -11.73
N ASP A 233 -4.93 35.66 -11.71
CA ASP A 233 -5.86 35.83 -12.84
C ASP A 233 -5.85 34.76 -13.96
N PHE A 234 -7.06 34.44 -14.43
CA PHE A 234 -7.42 33.37 -15.35
C PHE A 234 -6.92 33.52 -16.81
N SER A 235 -5.76 34.15 -17.03
CA SER A 235 -5.15 34.27 -18.36
C SER A 235 -3.70 33.76 -18.35
N MET A 236 -3.52 32.51 -18.81
CA MET A 236 -2.27 31.87 -19.24
C MET A 236 -1.05 31.98 -18.29
N ILE A 237 -0.84 30.91 -17.52
CA ILE A 237 0.39 30.69 -16.75
C ILE A 237 1.43 29.98 -17.64
N ILE A 238 2.41 30.73 -18.15
CA ILE A 238 3.80 30.26 -18.27
C ILE A 238 4.66 31.46 -17.91
N TYR A 239 5.35 31.42 -16.78
CA TYR A 239 6.76 31.84 -16.61
C TYR A 239 7.14 31.62 -15.14
N GLY A 240 8.04 30.66 -14.91
CA GLY A 240 8.66 30.45 -13.61
C GLY A 240 9.56 31.65 -13.27
N ARG A 241 9.45 32.14 -12.04
CA ARG A 241 10.48 32.98 -11.44
C ARG A 241 11.04 32.28 -10.22
N GLU A 242 12.35 32.09 -10.25
CA GLU A 242 13.18 31.73 -9.10
C GLU A 242 12.97 32.78 -8.00
N GLY A 243 12.39 32.35 -6.88
CA GLY A 243 12.18 33.17 -5.69
C GLY A 243 12.67 32.41 -4.47
N ARG A 244 13.72 32.93 -3.84
CA ARG A 244 14.39 32.39 -2.65
C ARG A 244 13.39 32.26 -1.48
N TYR A 245 13.43 31.14 -0.77
CA TYR A 245 12.78 31.01 0.54
C TYR A 245 13.57 31.79 1.61
N PRO A 246 12.91 32.54 2.52
CA PRO A 246 13.40 32.74 3.86
C PRO A 246 13.02 31.54 4.73
N SER A 247 13.99 31.06 5.50
CA SER A 247 13.86 30.06 6.56
C SER A 247 12.80 30.44 7.59
N LEU A 248 11.97 29.47 8.00
CA LEU A 248 11.53 29.18 9.37
C LEU A 248 10.94 27.76 9.44
#